data_AF-A0A7S0XWH1-F1
#
_entry.id   AF-A0A7S0XWH1-F1
#
_cell.length_a   1.000
_cell.length_b   1.000
_cell.length_c   1.000
_cell.angle_alpha   90.00
_cell.angle_beta   90.00
_cell.angle_gamma   90.00
#
_symmetry.space_group_name_H-M   'P 1'
#
loop_
_entity.id
_entity.type
_entity.pdbx_description
1 polymer ?
#
loop_
_entity_poly.entity_id
_entity_poly.type
_entity_poly.pdbx_seq_one_letter_code
_entity_poly.pdbx_strand_id
1 'polypeptide(L)'
;GHKISETPEIPLVIESCVESIICTKFGQTALKNLGAYSDIRDKLKKKTLKAGKGKLRNRRRKKYLGPLIIFEKNARAFRNIPGIETCCIDYLNIQKLAPGGHVGRFCIWTYKSFSKLDQIYYQGNLNSFSKNEKKKENNLMTNSNLKVVINSNRIQNDINPPSKKIKNFVG
;
A
#
# COMPACT_ATOMS: atom_id res chain seq x y z
N GLY A 1 1.45 -7.11 10.50
CA GLY A 1 1.35 -6.41 9.20
C GLY A 1 2.32 -7.00 8.20
N HIS A 2 2.64 -6.23 7.17
CA HIS A 2 3.67 -6.58 6.20
C HIS A 2 5.06 -6.50 6.83
N LYS A 3 5.99 -7.40 6.44
CA LYS A 3 7.41 -7.29 6.80
C LYS A 3 8.16 -6.57 5.69
N ILE A 4 8.66 -5.37 6.00
CA ILE A 4 9.31 -4.43 5.06
C ILE A 4 10.67 -3.96 5.59
N SER A 5 11.23 -4.61 6.61
CA SER A 5 12.53 -4.23 7.19
C SER A 5 13.70 -4.50 6.26
N GLU A 6 13.57 -5.49 5.37
CA GLU A 6 14.60 -5.88 4.40
C GLU A 6 14.47 -5.13 3.07
N THR A 7 13.38 -4.37 2.86
CA THR A 7 13.16 -3.65 1.60
C THR A 7 13.89 -2.31 1.63
N PRO A 8 14.60 -1.92 0.55
CA PRO A 8 15.49 -0.76 0.56
C PRO A 8 14.74 0.57 0.69
N GLU A 9 13.57 0.68 0.05
CA GLU A 9 12.81 1.94 -0.02
C GLU A 9 11.30 1.70 -0.12
N ILE A 10 10.54 2.73 0.25
CA ILE A 10 9.09 2.81 0.08
C ILE A 10 8.78 4.19 -0.52
N PRO A 11 8.09 4.28 -1.67
CA PRO A 11 7.54 3.18 -2.47
C PRO A 11 8.62 2.34 -3.17
N LEU A 12 8.42 1.02 -3.27
CA LEU A 12 9.34 0.14 -3.99
C LEU A 12 9.00 0.16 -5.49
N VAL A 13 9.88 0.76 -6.30
CA VAL A 13 9.76 0.83 -7.76
C VAL A 13 10.84 -0.04 -8.40
N ILE A 14 10.43 -0.96 -9.27
CA ILE A 14 11.30 -1.91 -9.96
C ILE A 14 11.30 -1.69 -11.46
N GLU A 15 12.37 -2.12 -12.12
CA GLU A 15 12.50 -2.00 -13.56
C GLU A 15 11.37 -2.78 -14.29
N SER A 16 10.90 -2.24 -15.42
CA SER A 16 9.80 -2.85 -16.19
C SER A 16 10.19 -4.14 -16.91
N CYS A 17 11.50 -4.49 -16.95
CA CYS A 17 11.98 -5.76 -17.45
C CYS A 17 11.36 -6.95 -16.69
N VAL A 18 10.97 -6.75 -15.43
CA VAL A 18 10.38 -7.78 -14.56
C VAL A 18 9.01 -8.26 -15.06
N GLU A 19 8.29 -7.45 -15.84
CA GLU A 19 7.02 -7.84 -16.47
C GLU A 19 7.18 -8.95 -17.53
N SER A 20 8.36 -9.01 -18.15
CA SER A 20 8.67 -9.98 -19.21
C SER A 20 8.95 -11.40 -18.68
N ILE A 21 9.13 -11.54 -17.37
CA ILE A 21 9.45 -12.82 -16.74
C ILE A 21 8.24 -13.76 -16.85
N ILE A 22 8.47 -14.92 -17.47
CA ILE A 22 7.45 -15.98 -17.62
C ILE A 22 7.53 -16.98 -16.47
N CYS A 23 8.74 -17.41 -16.11
CA CYS A 23 8.92 -18.47 -15.11
C CYS A 23 8.82 -17.94 -13.68
N THR A 24 8.01 -18.62 -12.88
CA THR A 24 7.77 -18.30 -11.47
C THR A 24 9.03 -18.37 -10.61
N LYS A 25 9.96 -19.28 -10.93
CA LYS A 25 11.25 -19.43 -10.24
C LYS A 25 12.06 -18.13 -10.29
N PHE A 26 12.16 -17.51 -11.48
CA PHE A 26 12.87 -16.24 -11.64
C PHE A 26 12.15 -15.09 -10.94
N GLY A 27 10.81 -15.04 -11.02
CA GLY A 27 10.03 -14.05 -10.27
C GLY A 27 10.23 -14.16 -8.75
N GLN A 28 10.32 -15.39 -8.22
CA GLN A 28 10.61 -15.62 -6.81
C GLN A 28 12.03 -15.17 -6.42
N THR A 29 13.03 -15.43 -7.28
CA THR A 29 14.40 -14.96 -7.07
C THR A 29 14.47 -13.44 -7.07
N ALA A 30 13.80 -12.77 -8.01
CA ALA A 30 13.73 -11.30 -8.06
C ALA A 30 13.19 -10.72 -6.74
N LEU A 31 12.10 -11.28 -6.20
CA LEU A 31 11.53 -10.83 -4.92
C LEU A 31 12.43 -11.09 -3.72
N LYS A 32 13.24 -12.14 -3.75
CA LYS A 32 14.23 -12.41 -2.68
C LYS A 32 15.34 -11.38 -2.72
N ASN A 33 15.86 -11.07 -3.91
CA ASN A 33 16.92 -10.09 -4.10
C ASN A 33 16.47 -8.68 -3.68
N LEU A 34 15.19 -8.37 -3.89
CA LEU A 34 14.58 -7.08 -3.49
C LEU A 34 14.17 -7.01 -2.00
N GLY A 35 14.41 -8.06 -1.20
CA GLY A 35 13.97 -8.12 0.20
C GLY A 35 12.45 -8.25 0.42
N ALA A 36 11.65 -8.19 -0.65
CA ALA A 36 10.19 -8.24 -0.60
C ALA A 36 9.62 -9.64 -0.29
N TYR A 37 10.41 -10.70 -0.53
CA TYR A 37 9.98 -12.08 -0.25
C TYR A 37 9.86 -12.39 1.25
N SER A 38 10.52 -11.59 2.11
CA SER A 38 10.47 -11.73 3.57
C SER A 38 9.04 -11.62 4.13
N ASP A 39 8.17 -10.82 3.50
CA ASP A 39 6.79 -10.64 3.91
C ASP A 39 5.98 -11.94 3.88
N ILE A 40 6.24 -12.78 2.87
CA ILE A 40 5.48 -14.03 2.65
C ILE A 40 6.20 -15.25 3.19
N ARG A 41 7.55 -15.27 3.25
CA ARG A 41 8.37 -16.45 3.58
C ARG A 41 7.87 -17.24 4.79
N ASP A 42 7.64 -16.58 5.92
CA ASP A 42 7.23 -17.25 7.16
C ASP A 42 5.75 -17.65 7.14
N LYS A 43 4.93 -16.90 6.42
CA LYS A 43 3.48 -17.07 6.36
C LYS A 43 3.10 -18.20 5.42
N LEU A 44 3.95 -18.50 4.42
CA LEU A 44 3.80 -19.65 3.54
C LEU A 44 3.95 -21.00 4.25
N LYS A 45 4.81 -21.07 5.27
CA LYS A 45 4.95 -22.27 6.10
C LYS A 45 3.66 -22.56 6.89
N LYS A 46 2.92 -21.52 7.26
CA LYS A 46 1.69 -21.62 8.06
C LYS A 46 0.46 -21.88 7.19
N LYS A 47 0.19 -23.14 6.84
CA LYS A 47 -1.07 -23.53 6.19
C LYS A 47 -2.19 -23.71 7.23
N THR A 48 -3.02 -22.69 7.41
CA THR A 48 -4.13 -22.74 8.37
C THR A 48 -5.44 -23.16 7.71
N LEU A 49 -6.13 -24.12 8.33
CA LEU A 49 -7.48 -24.51 7.95
C LEU A 49 -8.51 -23.51 8.51
N LYS A 50 -9.58 -23.28 7.77
CA LYS A 50 -10.68 -22.41 8.20
C LYS A 50 -11.55 -23.17 9.20
N ALA A 51 -11.90 -22.52 10.30
CA ALA A 51 -12.81 -23.07 11.28
C ALA A 51 -14.26 -23.12 10.75
N GLY A 52 -15.07 -24.02 11.31
CA GLY A 52 -16.51 -24.12 11.04
C GLY A 52 -16.91 -24.72 9.68
N LYS A 53 -18.18 -24.51 9.32
CA LYS A 53 -18.84 -25.10 8.13
C LYS A 53 -18.35 -24.54 6.80
N GLY A 54 -17.58 -23.44 6.80
CA GLY A 54 -17.01 -22.85 5.57
C GLY A 54 -16.09 -23.81 4.80
N LYS A 55 -15.53 -24.82 5.48
CA LYS A 55 -14.75 -25.90 4.86
C LYS A 55 -15.56 -26.69 3.82
N LEU A 56 -16.86 -26.89 4.07
CA LEU A 56 -17.78 -27.63 3.19
C LEU A 56 -18.12 -26.84 1.93
N ARG A 57 -17.99 -25.52 1.95
CA ARG A 57 -18.31 -24.62 0.81
C ARG A 57 -17.07 -24.24 0.00
N ASN A 58 -16.09 -25.14 -0.11
CA ASN A 58 -14.81 -24.93 -0.82
C ASN A 58 -13.92 -23.78 -0.31
N ARG A 59 -14.11 -23.31 0.94
CA ARG A 59 -13.30 -22.24 1.57
C ARG A 59 -12.44 -22.79 2.71
N ARG A 60 -11.82 -23.97 2.49
CA ARG A 60 -11.15 -24.76 3.53
C ARG A 60 -9.86 -24.14 4.09
N ARG A 61 -9.11 -23.35 3.33
CA ARG A 61 -7.83 -22.77 3.76
C ARG A 61 -7.93 -21.25 3.90
N LYS A 62 -7.26 -20.69 4.90
CA LYS A 62 -7.00 -19.25 4.97
C LYS A 62 -5.69 -18.95 4.26
N LYS A 63 -5.67 -17.91 3.43
CA LYS A 63 -4.47 -17.43 2.74
C LYS A 63 -4.07 -16.10 3.35
N TYR A 64 -2.77 -15.90 3.53
CA TYR A 64 -2.23 -14.58 3.86
C TYR A 64 -2.23 -13.69 2.61
N LEU A 65 -2.55 -12.42 2.78
CA LEU A 65 -2.46 -11.38 1.74
C LEU A 65 -1.13 -10.66 1.90
N GLY A 66 -0.19 -10.95 1.03
CA GLY A 66 1.13 -10.35 0.97
C GLY A 66 1.17 -9.18 -0.01
N PRO A 67 2.36 -8.91 -0.60
CA PRO A 67 2.55 -7.74 -1.43
C PRO A 67 1.65 -7.75 -2.65
N LEU A 68 1.26 -6.54 -3.07
CA LEU A 68 0.54 -6.29 -4.31
C LEU A 68 1.53 -5.80 -5.37
N ILE A 69 1.70 -6.55 -6.45
CA ILE A 69 2.55 -6.14 -7.58
C ILE A 69 1.68 -5.45 -8.61
N ILE A 70 2.00 -4.19 -8.90
CA ILE A 70 1.25 -3.33 -9.81
C ILE A 70 2.07 -3.15 -11.08
N PHE A 71 1.50 -3.61 -12.19
CA PHE A 71 2.16 -3.70 -13.50
C PHE A 71 1.34 -2.98 -14.57
N GLU A 72 1.97 -2.70 -15.71
CA GLU A 72 1.29 -2.14 -16.88
C GLU A 72 0.74 -3.25 -17.77
N LYS A 73 1.61 -4.12 -18.30
CA LYS A 73 1.20 -5.10 -19.34
C LYS A 73 0.88 -6.47 -18.77
N ASN A 74 1.87 -7.14 -18.18
CA ASN A 74 1.72 -8.52 -17.70
C ASN A 74 2.60 -8.82 -16.48
N ALA A 75 2.12 -9.71 -15.61
CA ALA A 75 2.86 -10.19 -14.43
C ALA A 75 2.62 -11.69 -14.19
N ARG A 76 2.78 -12.52 -15.24
CA ARG A 76 2.43 -13.95 -15.20
C ARG A 76 3.29 -14.73 -14.20
N ALA A 77 4.59 -14.45 -14.11
CA ALA A 77 5.50 -15.13 -13.19
C ALA A 77 5.10 -15.00 -11.71
N PHE A 78 4.39 -13.93 -11.34
CA PHE A 78 4.02 -13.67 -9.95
C PHE A 78 2.68 -14.27 -9.54
N ARG A 79 1.81 -14.58 -10.50
CA ARG A 79 0.43 -15.04 -10.24
C ARG A 79 0.36 -16.36 -9.45
N ASN A 80 1.34 -17.25 -9.66
CA ASN A 80 1.37 -18.55 -8.98
C ASN A 80 2.09 -18.51 -7.62
N ILE A 81 2.68 -17.37 -7.23
CA ILE A 81 3.37 -17.27 -5.95
C ILE A 81 2.32 -17.08 -4.86
N PRO A 82 2.21 -18.00 -3.88
CA PRO A 82 1.20 -17.92 -2.85
C PRO A 82 1.34 -16.64 -2.01
N GLY A 83 0.22 -15.98 -1.74
CA GLY A 83 0.16 -14.75 -0.96
C GLY A 83 0.51 -13.47 -1.73
N ILE A 84 1.05 -13.57 -2.95
CA ILE A 84 1.24 -12.40 -3.81
C ILE A 84 -0.01 -12.21 -4.65
N GLU A 85 -0.41 -10.96 -4.81
CA GLU A 85 -1.44 -10.58 -5.77
C GLU A 85 -0.87 -9.63 -6.80
N THR A 86 -1.44 -9.68 -8.00
CA THR A 86 -1.05 -8.80 -9.09
C THR A 86 -2.24 -7.93 -9.51
N CYS A 87 -1.97 -6.70 -9.91
CA CYS A 87 -2.97 -5.76 -10.41
C CYS A 87 -2.42 -4.98 -11.59
N CYS A 88 -3.24 -4.83 -12.64
CA CYS A 88 -2.94 -3.91 -13.72
C CYS A 88 -3.25 -2.49 -13.25
N ILE A 89 -2.43 -1.52 -13.66
CA ILE A 89 -2.57 -0.11 -13.34
C ILE A 89 -3.89 0.49 -13.85
N ASP A 90 -4.34 0.07 -15.03
CA ASP A 90 -5.58 0.57 -15.66
C ASP A 90 -6.83 0.10 -14.90
N TYR A 91 -6.71 -0.98 -14.12
CA TYR A 91 -7.79 -1.60 -13.36
C TYR A 91 -7.45 -1.71 -11.87
N LEU A 92 -6.94 -0.61 -11.30
CA LEU A 92 -6.59 -0.51 -9.89
C LEU A 92 -7.84 -0.71 -9.02
N ASN A 93 -7.88 -1.81 -8.24
CA ASN A 93 -9.03 -2.16 -7.41
C ASN A 93 -8.78 -1.84 -5.94
N ILE A 94 -9.70 -1.08 -5.33
CA ILE A 94 -9.65 -0.75 -3.90
C ILE A 94 -9.68 -1.99 -2.99
N GLN A 95 -10.38 -3.06 -3.38
CA GLN A 95 -10.41 -4.31 -2.61
C GLN A 95 -9.04 -4.99 -2.54
N LYS A 96 -8.20 -4.78 -3.58
CA LYS A 96 -6.81 -5.25 -3.58
C LYS A 96 -5.91 -4.29 -2.83
N LEU A 97 -6.10 -2.98 -2.93
CA LEU A 97 -5.28 -2.01 -2.20
C LEU A 97 -5.52 -2.02 -0.69
N ALA A 98 -6.79 -2.09 -0.27
CA ALA A 98 -7.23 -2.03 1.10
C ALA A 98 -8.12 -3.24 1.45
N PRO A 99 -7.55 -4.46 1.49
CA PRO A 99 -8.33 -5.65 1.79
C PRO A 99 -8.90 -5.57 3.21
N GLY A 100 -10.23 -5.75 3.32
CA GLY A 100 -10.95 -5.59 4.59
C GLY A 100 -11.08 -4.14 5.06
N GLY A 101 -10.81 -3.16 4.19
CA GLY A 101 -10.90 -1.73 4.52
C GLY A 101 -9.67 -1.16 5.24
N HIS A 102 -8.62 -1.96 5.43
CA HIS A 102 -7.37 -1.48 6.04
C HIS A 102 -6.42 -0.92 4.98
N VAL A 103 -6.02 0.34 5.14
CA VAL A 103 -5.00 0.99 4.30
C VAL A 103 -3.58 0.54 4.66
N GLY A 104 -2.63 0.75 3.76
CA GLY A 104 -1.21 0.44 4.01
C GLY A 104 -0.79 -0.98 3.60
N ARG A 105 -1.37 -1.52 2.51
CA ARG A 105 -0.87 -2.75 1.90
C ARG A 105 0.49 -2.50 1.23
N PHE A 106 1.43 -3.42 1.41
CA PHE A 106 2.74 -3.31 0.76
C PHE A 106 2.59 -3.47 -0.76
N CYS A 107 2.88 -2.41 -1.51
CA CYS A 107 2.75 -2.35 -2.97
C CYS A 107 4.14 -2.26 -3.61
N ILE A 108 4.33 -3.02 -4.69
CA ILE A 108 5.53 -3.03 -5.52
C ILE A 108 5.12 -2.57 -6.91
N TRP A 109 5.78 -1.52 -7.41
CA TRP A 109 5.41 -0.89 -8.67
C TRP A 109 6.46 -1.18 -9.72
N THR A 110 6.04 -1.51 -10.93
CA THR A 110 6.94 -1.43 -12.09
C THR A 110 7.13 0.02 -12.49
N TYR A 111 8.29 0.38 -13.03
CA TYR A 111 8.60 1.74 -13.45
C TYR A 111 7.53 2.33 -14.39
N LYS A 112 7.08 1.57 -15.40
CA LYS A 112 6.03 1.98 -16.32
C LYS A 112 4.67 2.17 -15.63
N SER A 113 4.27 1.27 -14.74
CA SER A 113 3.02 1.44 -13.99
C SER A 113 3.06 2.65 -13.08
N PHE A 114 4.21 2.93 -12.46
CA PHE A 114 4.39 4.11 -11.62
C PHE A 114 4.32 5.40 -12.44
N SER A 115 4.99 5.47 -13.59
CA SER A 115 4.93 6.63 -14.49
C SER A 115 3.51 6.88 -15.03
N LYS A 116 2.75 5.81 -15.30
CA LYS A 116 1.36 5.90 -15.78
C LYS A 116 0.37 6.40 -14.72
N LEU A 117 0.67 6.28 -13.41
CA LEU A 117 -0.19 6.81 -12.35
C LEU A 117 -0.45 8.31 -12.53
N ASP A 118 0.59 9.08 -12.84
CA ASP A 118 0.48 10.52 -13.03
C ASP A 118 -0.42 10.87 -14.22
N GLN A 119 -0.38 10.06 -15.27
CA GLN A 119 -1.23 10.22 -16.43
C GLN A 119 -2.71 9.96 -16.10
N ILE A 120 -2.98 8.92 -15.31
CA ILE A 120 -4.36 8.53 -14.96
C ILE A 120 -4.99 9.49 -13.95
N TYR A 121 -4.23 9.93 -12.94
CA TYR A 121 -4.79 10.64 -11.79
C TYR A 121 -4.43 12.13 -11.72
N TYR A 122 -3.34 12.57 -12.36
CA TYR A 122 -2.86 13.95 -12.26
C TYR A 122 -3.00 14.75 -13.56
N GLN A 123 -2.91 14.13 -14.75
CA GLN A 123 -3.02 14.84 -16.04
C GLN A 123 -4.44 15.31 -16.42
N GLY A 124 -5.43 15.11 -15.56
CA GLY A 124 -6.76 15.72 -15.69
C GLY A 124 -6.78 17.25 -15.69
N ASN A 125 -5.65 17.93 -15.42
CA ASN A 125 -5.54 19.38 -15.46
C ASN A 125 -5.09 19.97 -16.82
N LEU A 126 -4.63 19.18 -17.80
CA LEU A 126 -4.08 19.74 -19.05
C LEU A 126 -4.96 19.55 -20.29
N ASN A 127 -5.82 18.53 -20.37
CA ASN A 127 -6.71 18.31 -21.52
C ASN A 127 -7.93 17.45 -21.14
N SER A 128 -8.97 18.04 -20.57
CA SER A 128 -10.24 17.36 -20.30
C SER A 128 -11.08 17.21 -21.57
N PHE A 129 -10.71 16.28 -22.45
CA PHE A 129 -11.52 15.88 -23.61
C PHE A 129 -12.35 14.61 -23.38
N SER A 130 -12.25 13.96 -22.21
CA SER A 130 -13.07 12.79 -21.88
C SER A 130 -13.95 13.05 -20.65
N LYS A 131 -15.19 13.40 -20.98
CA LYS A 131 -16.46 13.64 -20.27
C LYS A 131 -16.77 13.03 -18.89
N ASN A 132 -15.81 12.81 -17.98
CA ASN A 132 -16.09 12.48 -16.57
C ASN A 132 -14.98 13.04 -15.66
N GLU A 133 -14.98 14.35 -15.44
CA GLU A 133 -13.99 15.05 -14.62
C GLU A 133 -14.11 14.64 -13.15
N LYS A 134 -13.29 13.66 -12.73
CA LYS A 134 -13.06 13.41 -11.30
C LYS A 134 -12.26 14.60 -10.76
N LYS A 135 -12.96 15.57 -10.18
CA LYS A 135 -12.33 16.64 -9.40
C LYS A 135 -11.42 16.00 -8.36
N LYS A 136 -10.13 16.34 -8.37
CA LYS A 136 -9.21 15.93 -7.32
C LYS A 136 -9.73 16.48 -6.00
N GLU A 137 -9.82 15.64 -4.99
CA GLU A 137 -10.14 16.09 -3.63
C GLU A 137 -9.02 17.02 -3.16
N ASN A 138 -9.39 18.25 -2.80
CA ASN A 138 -8.45 19.19 -2.21
C ASN A 138 -8.20 18.77 -0.77
N ASN A 139 -6.94 18.82 -0.34
CA ASN A 139 -6.59 18.58 1.06
C ASN A 139 -7.31 19.62 1.94
N LEU A 140 -8.08 19.16 2.94
CA LEU A 140 -8.75 20.03 3.92
C LEU A 140 -7.75 20.85 4.75
N MET A 141 -6.57 20.28 5.02
CA MET A 141 -5.50 20.92 5.77
C MET A 141 -4.21 20.85 4.96
N THR A 142 -3.53 21.99 4.79
CA THR A 142 -2.28 22.08 4.03
C THR A 142 -1.13 21.38 4.75
N ASN A 143 -1.04 21.52 6.07
CA ASN A 143 -0.06 20.84 6.92
C ASN A 143 -0.78 19.98 7.95
N SER A 144 -0.70 18.65 7.81
CA SER A 144 -1.31 17.70 8.75
C SER A 144 -0.55 17.54 10.06
N ASN A 145 0.68 18.06 10.18
CA ASN A 145 1.51 17.93 11.36
C ASN A 145 1.18 19.01 12.42
N LEU A 146 0.16 18.72 13.23
CA LEU A 146 -0.31 19.61 14.30
C LEU A 146 0.78 19.96 15.31
N LYS A 147 1.71 19.04 15.62
CA LYS A 147 2.79 19.31 16.59
C LYS A 147 3.68 20.45 16.12
N VAL A 148 4.04 20.46 14.84
CA VAL A 148 4.86 21.53 14.25
C VAL A 148 4.10 22.84 14.23
N VAL A 149 2.80 22.82 13.91
CA VAL A 149 1.96 24.01 13.92
C VAL A 149 1.86 24.60 15.32
N ILE A 150 1.49 23.79 16.31
CA ILE A 150 1.33 24.22 17.70
C ILE A 150 2.64 24.77 18.27
N ASN A 151 3.77 24.10 18.00
CA ASN A 151 5.08 24.51 18.51
C ASN A 151 5.76 25.60 17.67
N SER A 152 5.08 26.15 16.66
CA SER A 152 5.64 27.22 15.84
C SER A 152 5.76 28.52 16.64
N ASN A 153 6.82 29.30 16.39
CA ASN A 153 7.09 30.55 17.10
C ASN A 153 5.91 31.54 17.00
N ARG A 154 5.21 31.57 15.86
CA ARG A 154 4.04 32.44 15.67
C ARG A 154 2.96 32.15 16.71
N ILE A 155 2.62 30.88 16.91
CA ILE A 155 1.60 30.50 17.88
C ILE A 155 2.15 30.61 19.31
N GLN A 156 3.38 30.15 19.55
CA GLN A 156 3.96 30.16 20.90
C GLN A 156 4.18 31.56 21.48
N ASN A 157 4.44 32.57 20.63
CA ASN A 157 4.60 33.95 21.08
C ASN A 157 3.26 34.63 21.47
N ASP A 158 2.15 34.16 20.90
CA ASP A 158 0.82 34.77 21.09
C ASP A 158 -0.01 34.08 22.19
N ILE A 159 0.41 32.90 22.68
CA ILE A 159 -0.32 32.16 23.71
C ILE A 159 0.12 32.51 25.13
N ASN A 160 -0.83 32.43 26.06
CA ASN A 160 -0.55 32.57 27.48
C ASN A 160 0.20 31.34 28.04
N PRO A 161 1.06 31.53 29.07
CA PRO A 161 1.73 30.42 29.72
C PRO A 161 0.72 29.44 30.36
N PRO A 162 1.02 28.13 30.38
CA PRO A 162 0.12 27.13 30.93
C PRO A 162 -0.07 27.31 32.45
N SER A 163 -1.32 27.26 32.91
CA SER A 163 -1.64 27.28 34.34
C SER A 163 -1.20 25.98 35.02
N LYS A 164 -0.32 26.08 36.02
CA LYS A 164 0.22 24.93 36.78
C LYS A 164 -0.62 24.56 38.01
N LYS A 165 -1.74 25.22 38.28
CA LYS A 165 -2.54 24.99 39.49
C LYS A 165 -3.39 23.73 39.33
N ILE A 166 -3.00 22.65 40.01
CA ILE A 166 -3.84 21.45 40.18
C ILE A 166 -4.88 21.76 41.25
N LYS A 167 -6.17 21.77 40.90
CA LYS A 167 -7.25 21.91 41.87
C LYS A 167 -7.49 20.54 42.53
N ASN A 168 -6.88 20.32 43.68
CA ASN A 168 -7.23 19.17 44.51
C ASN A 168 -8.59 19.44 45.16
N PHE A 169 -9.60 18.65 44.84
CA PHE A 169 -10.85 18.64 45.59
C PHE A 169 -10.60 17.90 46.90
N VAL A 170 -10.55 18.64 48.01
CA VAL A 170 -10.61 18.06 49.36
C VAL A 170 -12.07 18.09 49.78
N GLY A 171 -12.65 16.90 49.96
CA GLY A 171 -13.97 16.71 50.57
C GLY A 171 -13.87 16.64 52.09
#